data_AF-A0A8S3IVS3-F1
#
_entry.id   AF-A0A8S3IVS3-F1
#
_cell.length_a   1.000
_cell.length_b   1.000
_cell.length_c   1.000
_cell.angle_alpha   90.00
_cell.angle_beta   90.00
_cell.angle_gamma   90.00
#
_symmetry.space_group_name_H-M   'P 1'
#
loop_
_entity.id
_entity.type
_entity.pdbx_description
1 polymer ?
#
loop_
_entity_poly.entity_id
_entity_poly.type
_entity_poly.pdbx_seq_one_letter_code
_entity_poly.pdbx_strand_id
1 'polypeptide(L)'
;EVDLTNENDEDLDEKQINYDHVNAIFIPRRDFRDSHSSHWQSRFLGFSNADSIVRQLRQQLLAIDRPHIEQCQTQRAWLTHASRIWDLITKSSQWADFSRLLT
;
A
#
# COMPACT_ATOMS: atom_id res chain seq x y z
N GLU A 1 12.65 -42.49 31.50
CA GLU A 1 12.67 -42.34 30.03
C GLU A 1 11.89 -41.10 29.66
N VAL A 2 12.44 -40.35 28.72
CA VAL A 2 11.82 -39.17 28.11
C VAL A 2 11.01 -39.70 26.95
N ASP A 3 9.69 -39.61 27.01
CA ASP A 3 8.83 -39.90 25.86
C ASP A 3 8.55 -38.59 25.12
N LEU A 4 9.27 -38.45 24.00
CA LEU A 4 9.18 -37.35 23.03
C LEU A 4 8.34 -37.87 21.87
N THR A 5 7.05 -37.53 21.81
CA THR A 5 6.30 -37.30 20.56
C THR A 5 4.92 -36.77 20.93
N ASN A 6 4.79 -35.46 21.01
CA ASN A 6 3.54 -34.78 20.68
C ASN A 6 3.96 -33.50 19.95
N GLU A 7 4.54 -33.71 18.77
CA GLU A 7 4.57 -32.71 17.71
C GLU A 7 3.12 -32.54 17.26
N ASN A 8 2.38 -31.69 17.98
CA ASN A 8 1.28 -30.99 17.37
C ASN A 8 1.92 -30.01 16.39
N ASP A 9 2.22 -30.52 15.20
CA ASP A 9 2.27 -29.72 13.98
C ASP A 9 0.90 -29.07 13.86
N GLU A 10 0.74 -27.91 14.52
CA GLU A 10 -0.31 -26.97 14.17
C GLU A 10 -0.06 -26.61 12.72
N ASP A 11 -0.84 -27.25 11.85
CA ASP A 11 -1.08 -26.87 10.47
C ASP A 11 -1.20 -25.33 10.44
N LEU A 12 -0.10 -24.67 10.10
CA LEU A 12 -0.11 -23.31 9.62
C LEU A 12 -0.94 -23.39 8.35
N ASP A 13 -2.23 -23.06 8.47
CA ASP A 13 -3.10 -22.75 7.35
C ASP A 13 -2.36 -21.70 6.51
N GLU A 14 -1.59 -22.17 5.55
CA GLU A 14 -1.03 -21.38 4.47
C GLU A 14 -2.25 -20.82 3.76
N LYS A 15 -2.69 -19.63 4.18
CA LYS A 15 -3.65 -18.83 3.44
C LYS A 15 -3.05 -18.70 2.06
N GLN A 16 -3.57 -19.49 1.13
CA GLN A 16 -3.19 -19.51 -0.25
C GLN A 16 -3.36 -18.08 -0.76
N ILE A 17 -2.24 -17.36 -0.86
CA ILE A 17 -2.25 -15.97 -1.31
C ILE A 17 -2.64 -16.03 -2.77
N ASN A 18 -3.88 -15.66 -3.06
CA ASN A 18 -4.37 -15.57 -4.43
C ASN A 18 -3.60 -14.43 -5.13
N TYR A 19 -2.67 -14.80 -6.01
CA TYR A 19 -1.85 -13.86 -6.80
C TYR A 19 -2.58 -13.32 -8.04
N ASP A 20 -3.81 -13.77 -8.32
CA ASP A 20 -4.44 -13.52 -9.61
C ASP A 20 -4.78 -12.04 -9.86
N HIS A 21 -4.85 -11.21 -8.81
CA HIS A 21 -5.16 -9.78 -8.94
C HIS A 21 -4.41 -8.95 -7.89
N VAL A 22 -3.16 -8.58 -8.19
CA VAL A 22 -2.44 -7.56 -7.42
C VAL A 22 -3.10 -6.19 -7.62
N ASN A 23 -3.30 -5.44 -6.54
CA ASN A 23 -3.80 -4.06 -6.57
C ASN A 23 -2.75 -3.13 -7.22
N ALA A 24 -2.66 -3.14 -8.55
CA ALA A 24 -1.73 -2.35 -9.35
C ALA A 24 -2.50 -1.43 -10.31
N ILE A 25 -1.96 -0.23 -10.54
CA ILE A 25 -2.56 0.77 -11.43
C ILE A 25 -1.46 1.36 -12.32
N PHE A 26 -1.76 1.47 -13.61
CA PHE A 26 -0.90 2.10 -14.59
C PHE A 26 -1.43 3.48 -14.94
N ILE A 27 -0.65 4.52 -14.65
CA ILE A 27 -0.98 5.90 -15.01
C ILE A 27 -0.06 6.31 -16.16
N PRO A 28 -0.59 6.57 -17.36
CA PRO A 28 0.23 7.01 -18.48
C PRO A 28 0.84 8.38 -18.17
N ARG A 29 2.01 8.64 -18.74
CA ARG A 29 2.62 9.97 -18.66
C ARG A 29 1.62 10.99 -19.19
N ARG A 30 1.45 12.09 -18.47
CA ARG A 30 0.65 13.21 -18.94
C ARG A 30 1.28 13.72 -20.22
N ASP A 31 0.54 13.70 -21.32
CA ASP A 31 1.01 14.24 -22.60
C ASP A 31 1.40 15.71 -22.39
N PHE A 32 2.71 15.99 -22.40
CA PHE A 32 3.19 17.36 -22.59
C PHE A 32 2.86 17.68 -24.05
N ARG A 33 1.71 18.32 -24.26
CA ARG A 33 1.41 18.95 -25.55
C ARG A 33 2.49 20.00 -25.81
N ASP A 34 3.41 19.72 -26.71
CA ASP A 34 4.10 20.79 -27.43
C ASP A 34 3.02 21.60 -28.14
N SER A 35 2.87 22.85 -27.74
CA SER A 35 1.84 23.80 -28.17
C SER A 35 1.91 24.20 -29.65
N HIS A 36 2.64 23.46 -30.49
CA HIS A 36 2.92 23.79 -31.88
C HIS A 36 2.82 22.56 -32.80
N SER A 37 1.64 22.00 -32.98
CA SER A 37 1.34 21.28 -34.23
C SER A 37 -0.16 21.18 -34.45
N SER A 38 -0.65 22.03 -35.34
CA SER A 38 -2.00 22.01 -35.90
C SER A 38 -2.04 21.08 -37.11
N HIS A 39 -2.34 19.79 -36.89
CA HIS A 39 -3.01 18.95 -37.89
C HIS A 39 -3.58 17.70 -37.19
N TRP A 40 -4.86 17.77 -36.87
CA TRP A 40 -5.75 16.76 -36.30
C TRP A 40 -5.39 15.30 -36.57
N GLN A 41 -4.66 14.71 -35.64
CA GLN A 41 -4.82 13.33 -35.22
C GLN A 41 -4.29 13.31 -33.79
N SER A 42 -5.18 13.45 -32.81
CA SER A 42 -4.91 12.90 -31.49
C SER A 42 -4.56 11.45 -31.76
N ARG A 43 -3.26 11.11 -31.71
CA ARG A 43 -2.82 9.73 -31.80
C ARG A 43 -3.67 9.01 -30.78
N PHE A 44 -4.48 8.04 -31.23
CA PHE A 44 -5.19 7.15 -30.33
C PHE A 44 -4.10 6.42 -29.56
N LEU A 45 -3.69 7.00 -28.43
CA LEU A 45 -2.94 6.30 -27.41
C LEU A 45 -3.88 5.16 -27.04
N GLY A 46 -3.44 3.90 -27.17
CA GLY A 46 -4.24 2.72 -26.82
C GLY A 46 -4.57 2.62 -25.33
N PHE A 47 -4.60 3.75 -24.62
CA PHE A 47 -4.76 3.92 -23.19
C PHE A 47 -5.69 5.10 -22.93
N SER A 48 -6.50 4.99 -21.89
CA SER A 48 -7.30 6.11 -21.37
C SER A 48 -6.40 7.28 -20.99
N ASN A 49 -6.87 8.52 -21.19
CA ASN A 49 -6.20 9.73 -20.71
C ASN A 49 -5.87 9.59 -19.19
N ALA A 50 -4.66 10.01 -18.80
CA ALA A 50 -4.19 10.09 -17.42
C ALA A 50 -5.22 10.73 -16.47
N ASP A 51 -5.87 11.83 -16.86
CA ASP A 51 -6.86 12.51 -16.00
C ASP A 51 -8.09 11.62 -15.72
N SER A 52 -8.50 10.79 -16.69
CA SER A 52 -9.60 9.84 -16.51
C SER A 52 -9.21 8.71 -15.56
N ILE A 53 -7.98 8.19 -15.68
CA ILE A 53 -7.44 7.15 -14.81
C ILE A 53 -7.29 7.69 -13.38
N VAL A 54 -6.78 8.90 -13.20
CA VAL A 54 -6.67 9.56 -11.89
C VAL A 54 -8.05 9.74 -11.24
N ARG A 55 -9.08 10.08 -12.03
CA ARG A 55 -10.45 10.19 -11.53
C ARG A 55 -11.01 8.84 -11.07
N GLN A 56 -10.78 7.77 -11.84
CA GLN A 56 -11.20 6.41 -11.47
C GLN A 56 -10.47 5.94 -10.20
N LEU A 57 -9.16 6.15 -10.13
CA LEU A 57 -8.33 5.84 -8.95
C LEU A 57 -8.84 6.57 -7.70
N ARG A 58 -9.19 7.86 -7.83
CA ARG A 58 -9.77 8.61 -6.71
C ARG A 58 -11.07 7.98 -6.22
N GLN A 59 -11.96 7.56 -7.12
CA GLN A 59 -13.22 6.91 -6.74
C GLN A 59 -12.96 5.58 -6.03
N GLN A 60 -12.02 4.78 -6.54
CA GLN A 60 -11.61 3.53 -5.90
C GLN A 60 -11.05 3.77 -4.48
N LEU A 61 -10.13 4.73 -4.30
CA LEU A 61 -9.56 5.06 -2.98
C LEU A 61 -10.61 5.55 -1.97
N LEU A 62 -11.61 6.29 -2.45
CA LEU A 62 -12.70 6.76 -1.60
C LEU A 62 -13.65 5.63 -1.18
N ALA A 63 -13.75 4.57 -1.99
CA ALA A 63 -14.55 3.39 -1.72
C ALA A 63 -13.81 2.32 -0.90
N ILE A 64 -12.51 2.49 -0.62
CA ILE A 64 -11.77 1.56 0.24
C ILE A 64 -12.36 1.59 1.65
N ASP A 65 -12.65 0.41 2.18
CA ASP A 65 -13.09 0.23 3.56
C ASP A 65 -12.05 0.80 4.52
N ARG A 66 -12.53 1.61 5.45
CA ARG A 66 -11.68 2.26 6.46
C ARG A 66 -11.78 1.47 7.77
N PRO A 67 -10.84 0.55 8.05
CA PRO A 67 -10.87 -0.18 9.31
C PRO A 67 -10.76 0.82 10.48
N HIS A 68 -11.55 0.57 11.51
CA HIS A 68 -11.52 1.41 12.70
C HIS A 68 -10.21 1.16 13.47
N ILE A 69 -9.48 2.23 13.75
CA ILE A 69 -8.35 2.20 14.67
C ILE A 69 -8.85 2.81 15.98
N GLU A 70 -8.96 1.99 17.03
CA GLU A 70 -9.60 2.37 18.31
C GLU A 70 -9.03 3.66 18.91
N GLN A 71 -7.72 3.89 18.77
CA GLN A 71 -7.03 5.06 19.32
C GLN A 71 -7.17 6.33 18.44
N CYS A 72 -7.85 6.24 17.29
CA CYS A 72 -7.93 7.26 16.25
C CYS A 72 -9.38 7.67 15.94
N GLN A 73 -10.20 7.86 16.97
CA GLN A 73 -11.62 8.23 16.82
C GLN A 73 -11.84 9.62 16.20
N THR A 74 -10.86 10.51 16.28
CA THR A 74 -10.90 11.86 15.69
C THR A 74 -9.64 12.14 14.89
N GLN A 75 -9.69 13.12 13.99
CA GLN A 75 -8.51 13.56 13.23
C GLN A 75 -7.36 14.01 14.15
N ARG A 76 -7.67 14.68 15.27
CA ARG A 76 -6.67 15.09 16.26
C ARG A 76 -6.09 13.89 17.01
N ALA A 77 -6.93 12.94 17.43
CA ALA A 77 -6.46 11.72 18.08
C ALA A 77 -5.56 10.88 17.15
N TRP A 78 -5.90 10.82 15.85
CA TRP A 78 -5.05 10.18 14.85
C TRP A 78 -3.66 10.82 14.76
N LEU A 79 -3.57 12.16 14.73
CA LEU A 79 -2.28 12.86 14.73
C LEU A 79 -1.47 12.59 16.00
N THR A 80 -2.09 12.65 17.17
CA THR A 80 -1.43 12.33 18.45
C THR A 80 -0.94 10.89 18.47
N HIS A 81 -1.76 9.95 17.98
CA HIS A 81 -1.40 8.55 17.88
C HIS A 81 -0.21 8.33 16.94
N ALA A 82 -0.23 8.96 15.76
CA ALA A 82 0.88 8.89 14.80
C ALA A 82 2.20 9.39 15.39
N SER A 83 2.17 10.53 16.11
CA SER A 83 3.36 11.04 16.81
C SER A 83 3.91 10.04 17.82
N ARG A 84 3.03 9.41 18.61
CA ARG A 84 3.43 8.41 19.61
C ARG A 84 4.05 7.18 18.95
N ILE A 85 3.49 6.70 17.84
CA ILE A 85 4.04 5.56 17.09
C ILE A 85 5.42 5.90 16.55
N TRP A 86 5.63 7.11 16.03
CA TRP A 86 6.94 7.56 15.56
C TRP A 86 8.01 7.54 16.66
N ASP A 87 7.68 8.03 17.85
CA ASP A 87 8.59 7.97 19.01
C ASP A 87 8.94 6.53 19.42
N LEU A 88 8.02 5.59 19.25
CA LEU A 88 8.26 4.18 19.53
C LEU A 88 9.14 3.51 18.48
N ILE A 89 8.92 3.81 17.19
CA ILE A 89 9.73 3.26 16.09
C ILE A 89 11.19 3.70 16.24
N THR A 90 11.42 4.99 16.47
CA THR A 90 12.77 5.56 16.59
C THR A 90 13.55 5.02 17.79
N LYS A 91 12.85 4.59 18.84
CA LYS A 91 13.43 3.97 20.05
C LYS A 91 13.33 2.44 20.03
N SER A 92 12.87 1.83 18.94
CA SER A 92 12.59 0.40 18.90
C SER A 92 13.90 -0.41 18.88
N SER A 93 13.95 -1.44 19.72
CA SER A 93 15.05 -2.40 19.71
C SER A 93 15.09 -3.18 18.40
N GLN A 94 13.93 -3.51 17.83
CA GLN A 94 13.82 -4.25 16.57
C GLN A 94 14.51 -3.52 15.41
N TRP A 95 14.32 -2.20 15.30
CA TRP A 95 15.01 -1.40 14.28
C TRP A 95 16.52 -1.35 14.53
N ALA A 96 16.94 -1.24 15.79
CA ALA A 96 18.36 -1.25 16.16
C ALA A 96 19.01 -2.60 15.90
N ASP A 97 18.33 -3.70 16.22
CA ASP A 97 18.81 -5.07 16.01
C ASP A 97 18.91 -5.38 14.52
N PHE A 98 17.92 -4.97 13.71
CA PHE A 98 18.00 -5.05 12.25
C PHE A 98 19.16 -4.21 11.69
N SER A 99 19.33 -2.99 12.18
CA SER A 99 20.45 -2.14 11.79
C SER A 99 21.80 -2.81 12.05
N ARG A 100 21.94 -3.55 13.17
CA ARG A 100 23.16 -4.30 13.49
C ARG A 100 23.41 -5.49 12.55
N LEU A 101 22.38 -6.10 11.99
CA LEU A 101 22.54 -7.20 11.03
C LEU A 101 23.11 -6.73 9.68
N LEU A 102 23.00 -5.43 9.38
CA LEU A 102 23.47 -4.83 8.13
C LEU A 102 24.88 -4.20 8.25
N THR A 103 25.43 -4.11 9.47
CA THR A 103 26.75 -3.54 9.77
C THR A 103 27.70 -4.60 10.28
#